data_AF-A0AAW2TVT2-F1
#
_entry.id   AF-A0AAW2TVT2-F1
#
_cell.length_a   1.000
_cell.length_b   1.000
_cell.length_c   1.000
_cell.angle_alpha   90.00
_cell.angle_beta   90.00
_cell.angle_gamma   90.00
#
_symmetry.space_group_name_H-M   'P 1'
#
loop_
_entity.id
_entity.type
_entity.pdbx_description
1 polymer ?
#
loop_
_entity_poly.entity_id
_entity_poly.type
_entity_poly.pdbx_seq_one_letter_code
_entity_poly.pdbx_strand_id
1 'polypeptide(L)'
;MLYALVDALTSRGLLPHNQTSRVIPIEEVALFMQIVGMHKRQRDNMERFQHSLETINRRFHLVLSALCAMAPELLTLSNFTDIHPKVANNPDFYPYFKDCVGAMDGTLVPAWVPRVDQNRYRSRKGRLA
;
A
#
# COMPACT_ATOMS: atom_id res chain seq x y z
N MET A 1 6.55 13.77 -7.67
CA MET A 1 6.21 12.61 -6.80
C MET A 1 7.46 11.91 -6.29
N LEU A 2 8.36 11.40 -7.16
CA LEU A 2 9.62 10.76 -6.72
C LEU A 2 10.50 11.66 -5.85
N TYR A 3 10.84 12.87 -6.32
CA TYR A 3 11.66 13.82 -5.56
C TYR A 3 11.04 14.19 -4.21
N ALA A 4 9.74 14.49 -4.19
CA ALA A 4 9.04 14.81 -2.94
C ALA A 4 9.08 13.66 -1.91
N LEU A 5 9.02 12.41 -2.36
CA LEU A 5 9.15 11.26 -1.47
C LEU A 5 10.58 11.11 -0.94
N VAL A 6 11.58 11.31 -1.78
CA VAL A 6 12.99 11.32 -1.38
C VAL A 6 13.23 12.40 -0.32
N ASP A 7 12.78 13.63 -0.58
CA ASP A 7 12.91 14.75 0.36
C ASP A 7 12.21 14.43 1.69
N ALA A 8 11.01 13.85 1.65
CA ALA A 8 10.25 13.49 2.84
C ALA A 8 10.96 12.41 3.69
N LEU A 9 11.57 11.42 3.05
CA LEU A 9 12.29 10.34 3.73
C LEU A 9 13.66 10.82 4.25
N THR A 10 14.38 11.62 3.48
CA THR A 10 15.69 12.16 3.85
C THR A 10 15.59 13.20 4.95
N SER A 11 14.61 14.12 4.90
CA SER A 11 14.39 15.13 5.95
C SER A 11 14.06 14.52 7.32
N ARG A 12 13.46 13.33 7.34
CA ARG A 12 13.19 12.55 8.56
C ARG A 12 14.36 11.65 9.00
N GLY A 13 15.48 11.67 8.26
CA GLY A 13 16.64 10.83 8.55
C GLY A 13 16.41 9.33 8.33
N LEU A 14 15.36 8.96 7.58
CA LEU A 14 14.96 7.56 7.39
C LEU A 14 15.76 6.85 6.29
N LEU A 15 16.45 7.60 5.43
CA LEU A 15 17.43 7.08 4.48
C LEU A 15 18.83 7.50 4.94
N PRO A 16 19.55 6.64 5.70
CA PRO A 16 20.89 6.97 6.17
C PRO A 16 21.86 7.02 5.00
N HIS A 17 22.28 8.23 4.63
CA HIS A 17 23.32 8.45 3.63
C HIS A 17 24.63 8.79 4.33
N ASN A 18 25.54 7.82 4.40
CA ASN A 18 26.91 8.04 4.85
C ASN A 18 27.83 8.29 3.65
N GLN A 19 29.00 8.89 3.88
CA GLN A 19 30.01 9.15 2.84
C GLN A 19 30.50 7.88 2.11
N THR A 20 30.22 6.70 2.66
CA THR A 20 30.55 5.39 2.06
C THR A 20 29.38 4.74 1.32
N SER A 21 28.19 5.36 1.30
CA SER A 21 27.03 4.80 0.62
C SER A 21 27.21 4.90 -0.88
N ARG A 22 27.45 3.75 -1.52
CA ARG A 22 27.56 3.64 -2.98
C ARG A 22 26.25 3.89 -3.73
N VAL A 23 25.13 4.00 -3.02
CA VAL A 23 23.80 4.23 -3.59
C VAL A 23 23.26 5.52 -2.99
N ILE A 24 22.79 6.42 -3.84
CA ILE A 24 22.22 7.72 -3.45
C ILE A 24 20.72 7.59 -3.12
N PRO A 25 20.14 8.45 -2.26
CA PRO A 25 18.75 8.28 -1.80
C PRO A 25 17.72 8.25 -2.94
N ILE A 26 17.92 9.07 -3.98
CA ILE A 26 17.06 9.08 -5.17
C ILE A 26 17.05 7.73 -5.90
N GLU A 27 18.20 7.06 -5.94
CA GLU A 27 18.37 5.76 -6.57
C GLU A 27 17.72 4.65 -5.74
N GLU A 28 17.87 4.68 -4.41
CA GLU A 28 17.22 3.74 -3.50
C GLU A 28 15.68 3.76 -3.69
N VAL A 29 15.09 4.97 -3.71
CA VAL A 29 13.64 5.13 -3.88
C VAL A 29 13.21 4.76 -5.31
N ALA A 30 13.99 5.13 -6.33
CA ALA A 30 13.69 4.76 -7.71
C ALA A 30 13.67 3.23 -7.90
N LEU A 31 14.65 2.53 -7.35
CA LEU A 31 14.73 1.07 -7.34
C LEU A 31 13.51 0.44 -6.68
N PHE A 32 13.12 0.94 -5.51
CA PHE A 32 11.92 0.47 -4.82
C PHE A 32 10.66 0.65 -5.68
N MET A 33 10.50 1.82 -6.30
CA MET A 33 9.37 2.10 -7.19
C MET A 33 9.35 1.23 -8.45
N GLN A 34 10.51 0.89 -9.03
CA GLN A 34 10.56 -0.04 -10.17
C GLN A 34 10.00 -1.42 -9.77
N ILE A 35 10.32 -1.90 -8.57
CA ILE A 35 9.87 -3.22 -8.09
C ILE A 35 8.38 -3.18 -7.75
N VAL A 36 7.93 -2.24 -6.92
CA VAL A 36 6.55 -2.21 -6.40
C VAL A 36 5.58 -1.57 -7.40
N GLY A 37 5.96 -0.44 -8.00
CA GLY A 37 5.09 0.35 -8.88
C GLY A 37 5.06 -0.13 -10.32
N MET A 38 6.13 -0.79 -10.81
CA MET A 38 6.22 -1.26 -12.19
C MET A 38 6.34 -2.78 -12.33
N HIS A 39 6.23 -3.52 -11.20
CA HIS A 39 6.35 -4.98 -11.16
C HIS A 39 7.64 -5.52 -11.79
N LYS A 40 8.75 -4.77 -11.74
CA LYS A 40 10.04 -5.21 -12.26
C LYS A 40 10.69 -6.21 -11.32
N ARG A 41 11.41 -7.18 -11.89
CA ARG A 41 12.18 -8.14 -11.10
C ARG A 41 13.42 -7.46 -10.54
N GLN A 42 13.93 -7.93 -9.40
CA GLN A 42 15.19 -7.43 -8.84
C GLN A 42 16.36 -7.58 -9.82
N ARG A 43 16.35 -8.63 -10.66
CA ARG A 43 17.34 -8.85 -11.72
C ARG A 43 17.33 -7.76 -12.79
N ASP A 44 16.15 -7.25 -13.16
CA ASP A 44 16.04 -6.16 -14.13
C ASP A 44 16.65 -4.86 -13.56
N ASN A 45 16.52 -4.67 -12.24
CA ASN A 45 17.10 -3.54 -11.53
C ASN A 45 18.61 -3.66 -11.37
N MET A 46 19.16 -4.87 -11.22
CA MET A 46 20.61 -5.09 -11.22
C MET A 46 21.24 -4.59 -12.53
N GLU A 47 20.65 -4.91 -13.67
CA GLU A 47 21.12 -4.43 -14.97
C GLU A 47 20.93 -2.92 -15.13
N ARG A 48 19.80 -2.38 -14.67
CA ARG A 48 19.50 -0.96 -14.83
C ARG A 48 20.36 -0.04 -13.96
N PHE A 49 20.59 -0.43 -12.71
CA PHE A 49 21.28 0.36 -11.70
C PHE A 49 22.73 -0.09 -11.48
N GLN A 50 23.18 -1.14 -12.19
CA GLN A 50 24.56 -1.64 -12.13
C GLN A 50 24.99 -1.97 -10.69
N HIS A 51 24.09 -2.62 -9.96
CA HIS A 51 24.28 -3.00 -8.57
C HIS A 51 23.97 -4.47 -8.36
N SER A 52 24.75 -5.15 -7.51
CA SER A 52 24.53 -6.56 -7.21
C SER A 52 23.13 -6.81 -6.64
N LEU A 53 22.58 -8.00 -6.86
CA LEU A 53 21.28 -8.40 -6.28
C LEU A 53 21.22 -8.20 -4.77
N GLU A 54 22.34 -8.43 -4.08
CA GLU A 54 22.47 -8.19 -2.64
C GLU A 54 22.22 -6.71 -2.30
N THR A 55 22.84 -5.80 -3.05
CA THR A 55 22.66 -4.36 -2.85
C THR A 55 21.24 -3.94 -3.21
N ILE A 56 20.68 -4.44 -4.32
CA ILE A 56 19.29 -4.18 -4.70
C ILE A 56 18.33 -4.58 -3.58
N ASN A 57 18.50 -5.80 -3.05
CA ASN A 57 17.64 -6.33 -1.99
C ASN A 57 17.76 -5.53 -0.69
N ARG A 58 18.99 -5.22 -0.27
CA ARG A 58 19.24 -4.42 0.94
C ARG A 58 18.60 -3.04 0.84
N ARG A 59 18.74 -2.35 -0.30
CA ARG A 59 18.15 -1.02 -0.51
C ARG A 59 16.63 -1.06 -0.61
N PHE A 60 16.07 -2.09 -1.25
CA PHE A 60 14.63 -2.32 -1.26
C PHE A 60 14.04 -2.40 0.15
N HIS A 61 14.63 -3.22 1.03
CA HIS A 61 14.16 -3.37 2.41
C HIS A 61 14.40 -2.12 3.28
N LEU A 62 15.44 -1.36 2.99
CA LEU A 62 15.70 -0.08 3.65
C LEU A 62 14.59 0.92 3.33
N VAL A 63 14.24 1.10 2.06
CA VAL A 63 13.14 2.00 1.64
C VAL A 63 11.79 1.49 2.16
N LEU A 64 11.55 0.17 2.11
CA LEU A 64 10.33 -0.42 2.68
C LEU A 64 10.18 -0.08 4.17
N SER A 65 11.24 -0.29 4.95
CA SER A 65 11.25 0.02 6.39
C SER A 65 11.00 1.51 6.65
N ALA A 66 11.61 2.38 5.85
CA ALA A 66 11.42 3.83 5.95
C ALA A 66 9.96 4.24 5.64
N LEU A 67 9.34 3.65 4.62
CA LEU A 67 7.93 3.87 4.30
C LEU A 67 7.00 3.34 5.38
N CYS A 68 7.29 2.16 5.95
CA CYS A 68 6.54 1.62 7.09
C CYS A 68 6.63 2.54 8.32
N ALA A 69 7.79 3.16 8.57
CA ALA A 69 7.95 4.14 9.64
C ALA A 69 7.11 5.42 9.40
N MET A 70 6.95 5.84 8.15
CA MET A 70 6.08 6.97 7.78
C MET A 70 4.59 6.60 7.68
N ALA A 71 4.25 5.32 7.64
CA ALA A 71 2.88 4.87 7.41
C ALA A 71 1.85 5.48 8.37
N PRO A 72 2.12 5.70 9.68
CA PRO A 72 1.14 6.34 10.57
C PRO A 72 0.80 7.79 10.19
N GLU A 73 1.74 8.52 9.59
CA GLU A 73 1.50 9.90 9.11
C GLU A 73 0.77 9.91 7.75
N LEU A 74 1.08 8.94 6.89
CA LEU A 74 0.54 8.85 5.52
C LEU A 74 -0.83 8.20 5.46
N LEU A 75 -1.07 7.23 6.34
CA LEU A 75 -2.30 6.48 6.46
C LEU A 75 -3.07 7.06 7.65
N THR A 76 -3.63 8.26 7.48
CA THR A 76 -4.62 8.77 8.41
C THR A 76 -5.82 7.84 8.38
N LEU A 77 -5.96 7.02 9.43
CA LEU A 77 -7.20 6.32 9.69
C LEU A 77 -8.25 7.38 9.98
N SER A 78 -9.24 7.53 9.10
CA SER A 78 -10.41 8.37 9.38
C SER A 78 -11.00 7.98 10.73
N ASN A 79 -11.59 8.93 11.46
CA ASN A 79 -12.39 8.59 12.64
C ASN A 79 -13.50 7.62 12.21
N PHE A 80 -13.34 6.34 12.56
CA PHE A 80 -14.24 5.25 12.19
C PHE A 80 -15.56 5.27 12.95
N THR A 81 -15.78 6.32 13.74
CA THR A 81 -17.01 6.56 14.50
C THR A 81 -18.04 7.34 13.71
N ASP A 82 -17.64 8.05 12.65
CA ASP A 82 -18.52 8.97 11.93
C ASP A 82 -19.16 8.28 10.73
N ILE A 83 -20.49 8.16 10.76
CA ILE A 83 -21.28 7.62 9.64
C ILE A 83 -21.34 8.68 8.54
N HIS A 84 -20.95 8.32 7.32
CA HIS A 84 -21.01 9.25 6.20
C HIS A 84 -22.46 9.78 6.00
N PRO A 85 -22.69 11.09 5.79
CA PRO A 85 -24.04 11.66 5.71
C PRO A 85 -24.97 11.01 4.68
N LYS A 86 -24.42 10.52 3.56
CA LYS A 86 -25.17 9.76 2.54
C LYS A 86 -25.75 8.44 3.06
N VAL A 87 -25.10 7.81 4.03
CA VAL A 87 -25.59 6.60 4.70
C VAL A 87 -26.52 6.99 5.83
N ALA A 88 -26.13 7.95 6.68
CA ALA A 88 -26.92 8.42 7.82
C ALA A 88 -28.32 8.91 7.42
N ASN A 89 -28.42 9.64 6.31
CA ASN A 89 -29.67 10.26 5.86
C ASN A 89 -30.50 9.39 4.90
N ASN A 90 -30.04 8.18 4.57
CA ASN A 90 -30.74 7.29 3.65
C ASN A 90 -31.25 6.03 4.39
N PRO A 91 -32.57 5.89 4.62
CA PRO A 91 -33.16 4.72 5.26
C PRO A 91 -32.86 3.39 4.56
N ASP A 92 -32.61 3.41 3.25
CA ASP A 92 -32.29 2.21 2.48
C ASP A 92 -30.83 1.78 2.66
N PHE A 93 -29.94 2.69 3.04
CA PHE A 93 -28.51 2.40 3.23
C PHE A 93 -28.13 2.26 4.70
N TYR A 94 -28.77 3.01 5.59
CA TYR A 94 -28.42 3.05 7.00
C TYR A 94 -28.38 1.68 7.69
N PRO A 95 -29.37 0.78 7.51
CA PRO A 95 -29.34 -0.54 8.16
C PRO A 95 -28.15 -1.41 7.76
N TYR A 96 -27.62 -1.22 6.54
CA TYR A 96 -26.56 -2.05 5.97
C TYR A 96 -25.17 -1.45 6.13
N PHE A 97 -25.05 -0.12 6.18
CA PHE A 97 -23.76 0.58 6.11
C PHE A 97 -23.45 1.47 7.31
N LYS A 98 -24.27 1.49 8.37
CA LYS A 98 -24.06 2.36 9.55
C LYS A 98 -22.69 2.19 10.22
N ASP A 99 -22.09 1.01 10.19
CA ASP A 99 -20.79 0.72 10.79
C ASP A 99 -19.69 0.57 9.72
N CYS A 100 -19.98 0.91 8.47
CA CYS A 100 -19.03 0.80 7.37
C CYS A 100 -18.06 1.99 7.38
N VAL A 101 -16.79 1.66 7.59
CA VAL A 101 -15.65 2.57 7.54
C VAL A 101 -15.36 3.10 6.12
N GLY A 102 -15.67 2.30 5.11
CA GLY A 102 -15.41 2.64 3.72
C GLY A 102 -15.64 1.44 2.80
N ALA A 103 -15.46 1.65 1.50
CA ALA A 103 -15.51 0.59 0.50
C ALA A 103 -14.09 0.19 0.11
N MET A 104 -13.74 -1.08 0.28
CA MET A 104 -12.57 -1.67 -0.38
C MET A 104 -12.94 -1.96 -1.84
N ASP A 105 -12.77 -0.97 -2.72
CA ASP A 105 -13.06 -1.17 -4.14
C ASP A 105 -12.12 -2.25 -4.75
N GLY A 106 -12.66 -3.08 -5.63
CA GLY A 106 -11.93 -4.08 -6.39
C GLY A 106 -11.47 -5.35 -5.66
N THR A 107 -11.62 -5.46 -4.33
CA THR A 107 -11.15 -6.64 -3.57
C THR A 107 -12.33 -7.51 -3.12
N LEU A 108 -12.46 -8.69 -3.72
CA LEU A 108 -13.40 -9.73 -3.29
C LEU A 108 -12.79 -10.50 -2.11
N VAL A 109 -13.30 -10.26 -0.90
CA VAL A 109 -12.87 -10.96 0.32
C VAL A 109 -13.64 -12.28 0.43
N PRO A 110 -12.98 -13.45 0.56
CA PRO A 110 -13.69 -14.71 0.68
C PRO A 110 -14.69 -14.72 1.84
N ALA A 111 -15.95 -15.03 1.55
CA ALA A 111 -17.02 -15.08 2.54
C ALA A 111 -17.31 -16.53 2.96
N TRP A 112 -17.53 -16.75 4.27
CA TRP A 112 -17.99 -18.02 4.80
C TRP A 112 -19.37 -17.85 5.42
N VAL A 113 -20.40 -18.34 4.71
CA VAL A 113 -21.81 -18.15 5.08
C VAL A 113 -22.61 -19.46 4.97
N PRO A 114 -23.67 -19.63 5.78
CA PRO A 114 -24.56 -20.79 5.69
C PRO A 114 -25.11 -20.99 4.28
N ARG A 115 -25.36 -22.25 3.91
CA ARG A 115 -25.80 -22.64 2.56
C ARG A 115 -27.07 -21.90 2.11
N VAL A 116 -27.93 -21.51 3.06
CA VAL A 116 -29.18 -20.79 2.79
C VAL A 116 -28.94 -19.37 2.26
N ASP A 117 -27.82 -18.75 2.66
CA ASP A 117 -27.49 -17.35 2.36
C ASP A 117 -26.46 -17.21 1.24
N GLN A 118 -25.77 -18.30 0.86
CA GLN A 118 -24.68 -18.30 -0.14
C GLN A 118 -25.03 -17.61 -1.47
N ASN A 119 -26.28 -17.68 -1.93
CA ASN A 119 -26.69 -17.05 -3.17
C ASN A 119 -26.54 -15.53 -3.16
N ARG A 120 -26.66 -14.88 -1.98
CA ARG A 120 -26.53 -13.42 -1.82
C ARG A 120 -25.08 -12.95 -1.84
N TYR A 121 -24.14 -13.83 -1.48
CA TYR A 121 -22.70 -13.55 -1.37
C TYR A 121 -21.92 -14.16 -2.53
N ARG A 122 -22.56 -14.36 -3.70
CA ARG A 122 -21.89 -14.86 -4.89
C ARG A 122 -21.39 -13.71 -5.74
N SER A 123 -20.09 -13.69 -5.97
CA SER A 123 -19.47 -12.83 -6.98
C SER A 123 -19.96 -13.16 -8.39
N ARG A 124 -19.72 -12.25 -9.34
CA ARG A 124 -19.96 -12.48 -10.79
C ARG A 124 -19.32 -13.75 -11.33
N LYS A 125 -18.21 -14.20 -10.72
CA LYS A 125 -17.48 -15.44 -11.10
C LYS A 125 -17.94 -16.67 -10.31
N GLY A 126 -19.05 -16.59 -9.57
CA GLY A 126 -19.62 -17.70 -8.80
C GLY A 126 -18.87 -18.07 -7.53
N ARG A 127 -17.82 -17.33 -7.14
CA ARG A 127 -17.11 -17.50 -5.87
C ARG A 127 -17.86 -16.80 -4.74
N LEU A 128 -17.82 -17.37 -3.54
CA LEU A 128 -18.34 -16.72 -2.33
C LEU A 128 -17.40 -15.60 -1.88
N ALA A 129 -17.88 -14.36 -1.95
CA ALA A 129 -17.16 -13.15 -1.57
C ALA A 129 -18.10 -11.94 -1.52
#